data_AF-A0A2E5JG16-F1
#
_entry.id   AF-A0A2E5JG16-F1
#
_cell.length_a   1.000
_cell.length_b   1.000
_cell.length_c   1.000
_cell.angle_alpha   90.00
_cell.angle_beta   90.00
_cell.angle_gamma   90.00
#
_symmetry.space_group_name_H-M   'P 1'
#
loop_
_entity.id
_entity.type
_entity.pdbx_description
1 polymer ?
#
loop_
_entity_poly.entity_id
_entity_poly.type
_entity_poly.pdbx_seq_one_letter_code
_entity_poly.pdbx_strand_id
1 'polypeptide(L)' 'MTISYEEAVKKLQKAVKTSHIDNQKHIDLTLVDPSQRADLQKALMFVKAMIVRGEISDSQFKSDVGLEA' A
#
# COMPACT_ATOMS: atom_id res chain seq x y z
N MET A 1 3.89 -3.94 18.27
CA MET A 1 4.16 -4.92 17.20
C MET A 1 4.66 -4.14 15.99
N THR A 2 5.88 -4.44 15.54
CA THR A 2 6.42 -3.90 14.30
C THR A 2 5.92 -4.80 13.17
N ILE A 3 5.14 -4.26 12.23
CA ILE A 3 4.70 -4.98 11.03
C ILE A 3 5.92 -5.19 10.11
N SER A 4 6.01 -6.34 9.42
CA SER A 4 7.05 -6.54 8.41
C SER A 4 6.67 -5.86 7.09
N TYR A 5 7.66 -5.63 6.21
CA TYR A 5 7.40 -5.07 4.87
C TYR A 5 6.46 -5.98 4.05
N GLU A 6 6.72 -7.29 4.03
CA GLU A 6 5.92 -8.26 3.29
C GLU A 6 4.47 -8.34 3.80
N GLU A 7 4.26 -8.24 5.11
CA GLU A 7 2.93 -8.17 5.71
C GLU A 7 2.22 -6.88 5.33
N ALA A 8 2.93 -5.74 5.32
CA ALA A 8 2.37 -4.46 4.91
C ALA A 8 1.95 -4.48 3.44
N VAL A 9 2.79 -5.01 2.54
CA VAL A 9 2.48 -5.17 1.11
C VAL A 9 1.25 -6.04 0.91
N LYS A 10 1.19 -7.23 1.53
CA LYS A 10 0.04 -8.13 1.42
C LYS A 10 -1.27 -7.50 1.90
N LYS A 11 -1.21 -6.64 2.93
CA LYS A 11 -2.39 -5.88 3.38
C LYS A 11 -2.80 -4.81 2.36
N LEU A 12 -1.85 -4.07 1.82
CA LEU A 12 -2.11 -2.97 0.90
C LEU A 12 -2.60 -3.43 -0.48
N GLN A 13 -2.16 -4.59 -0.96
CA GLN A 13 -2.65 -5.21 -2.21
C GLN A 13 -4.19 -5.37 -2.21
N LYS A 14 -4.80 -5.66 -1.05
CA LYS A 14 -6.26 -5.79 -0.91
C LYS A 14 -7.03 -4.48 -1.07
N ALA A 15 -6.32 -3.35 -0.96
CA ALA A 15 -6.88 -2.01 -1.12
C ALA A 15 -6.50 -1.38 -2.47
N VAL A 16 -5.91 -2.12 -3.41
CA VAL A 16 -5.60 -1.61 -4.74
C VAL A 16 -6.84 -1.62 -5.62
N LYS A 17 -7.10 -0.49 -6.28
CA LYS A 17 -8.26 -0.24 -7.13
C LYS A 17 -7.83 0.38 -8.45
N THR A 18 -8.47 -0.03 -9.54
CA THR A 18 -8.39 0.68 -10.82
C THR A 18 -9.27 1.93 -10.75
N SER A 19 -8.71 3.07 -11.16
CA SER A 19 -9.42 4.33 -11.32
C SER A 19 -10.39 4.27 -12.50
N HIS A 20 -11.29 5.23 -12.57
CA HIS A 20 -12.08 5.51 -13.78
C HIS A 20 -11.24 6.19 -14.87
N ILE A 21 -10.04 6.67 -14.52
CA ILE A 21 -9.01 7.13 -15.46
C ILE A 21 -8.23 5.90 -15.93
N ASP A 22 -8.16 5.71 -17.25
CA ASP A 22 -7.47 4.58 -17.87
C ASP A 22 -6.03 4.44 -17.35
N ASN A 23 -5.63 3.20 -17.07
CA ASN A 23 -4.29 2.80 -16.59
C ASN A 23 -3.82 3.45 -15.28
N GLN A 24 -4.73 4.01 -14.47
CA GLN A 24 -4.38 4.54 -13.16
C GLN A 24 -4.86 3.60 -12.05
N LYS A 25 -3.93 2.98 -11.32
CA LYS A 25 -4.23 2.25 -10.08
C LYS A 25 -3.88 3.09 -8.87
N HIS A 26 -4.64 2.94 -7.79
CA HIS A 26 -4.37 3.61 -6.52
C HIS A 26 -4.80 2.75 -5.34
N ILE A 27 -4.30 3.11 -4.14
CA ILE A 27 -4.74 2.49 -2.89
C ILE A 27 -5.97 3.26 -2.38
N ASP A 28 -7.09 2.55 -2.26
CA ASP A 28 -8.35 3.03 -1.71
C ASP A 28 -8.66 2.25 -0.43
N LEU A 29 -8.40 2.88 0.72
CA LEU A 29 -8.64 2.28 2.04
C LEU A 29 -10.11 2.05 2.33
N THR A 30 -11.03 2.58 1.53
CA THR A 30 -12.47 2.35 1.70
C THR A 30 -12.92 1.00 1.16
N LEU A 31 -12.08 0.31 0.36
CA LEU A 31 -12.35 -1.02 -0.18
C LEU A 31 -12.31 -2.13 0.87
N VAL A 32 -11.65 -1.91 2.01
CA VAL A 32 -11.61 -2.86 3.11
C VAL A 32 -12.68 -2.56 4.15
N ASP A 33 -12.98 -3.58 4.96
CA ASP A 33 -13.85 -3.45 6.12
C ASP A 33 -13.40 -2.27 7.01
N PRO A 34 -14.34 -1.41 7.50
CA PRO A 34 -14.01 -0.28 8.35
C PRO A 34 -13.11 -0.63 9.56
N SER A 35 -13.27 -1.82 10.15
CA SER A 35 -12.45 -2.29 11.27
C SER A 35 -10.98 -2.50 10.90
N GLN A 36 -10.69 -2.74 9.61
CA GLN A 36 -9.34 -2.97 9.10
C GLN A 36 -8.63 -1.69 8.62
N ARG A 37 -9.38 -0.59 8.45
CA ARG A 37 -8.84 0.67 7.90
C ARG A 37 -7.66 1.21 8.71
N ALA A 38 -7.76 1.19 10.04
CA ALA A 38 -6.70 1.66 10.92
C ALA A 38 -5.40 0.87 10.72
N ASP A 39 -5.52 -0.45 10.51
CA ASP A 39 -4.35 -1.31 10.29
C ASP A 39 -3.74 -1.13 8.91
N LEU A 40 -4.56 -0.92 7.87
CA LEU A 40 -4.04 -0.58 6.55
C LEU A 40 -3.39 0.81 6.53
N GLN A 41 -3.94 1.78 7.26
CA GLN A 41 -3.31 3.09 7.39
C GLN A 41 -1.94 3.00 8.06
N LYS A 42 -1.81 2.18 9.12
CA LYS A 42 -0.50 1.90 9.75
C LYS A 42 0.45 1.22 8.77
N ALA A 43 -0.01 0.24 7.99
CA ALA A 43 0.81 -0.41 6.97
C ALA A 43 1.31 0.59 5.91
N LEU A 44 0.44 1.49 5.44
CA LEU A 44 0.82 2.53 4.48
C LEU A 44 1.84 3.51 5.07
N MET A 45 1.65 3.93 6.33
CA MET A 45 2.59 4.82 7.01
C MET A 45 3.95 4.15 7.23
N PHE A 46 3.96 2.87 7.61
CA PHE A 46 5.18 2.09 7.77
C PHE A 46 5.99 2.05 6.47
N VAL A 47 5.36 1.69 5.34
CA VAL A 47 6.02 1.64 4.04
C VAL A 47 6.51 3.01 3.59
N LYS A 48 5.72 4.07 3.79
CA LYS A 48 6.15 5.44 3.49
C LYS A 48 7.38 5.85 4.31
N ALA A 49 7.46 5.45 5.58
CA ALA A 49 8.64 5.71 6.40
C ALA A 49 9.87 4.97 5.87
N MET A 50 9.73 3.73 5.40
CA MET A 50 10.83 2.99 4.75
C MET A 50 11.33 3.71 3.49
N ILE A 51 10.42 4.22 2.64
CA ILE A 51 10.77 4.99 1.44
C ILE A 51 11.53 6.27 1.82
N VAL A 52 11.04 7.03 2.81
CA VAL A 52 11.69 8.26 3.28
C VAL A 52 13.08 7.99 3.84
N ARG A 53 13.29 6.83 4.49
CA ARG A 53 14.59 6.41 5.01
C ARG A 53 15.52 5.84 3.93
N GLY A 54 15.05 5.67 2.70
CA GLY A 54 15.81 5.09 1.60
C GLY A 54 16.01 3.58 1.70
N GLU A 55 15.24 2.89 2.54
CA GLU A 55 15.32 1.42 2.70
C GLU A 55 14.74 0.67 1.49
N ILE A 56 13.76 1.29 0.82
CA ILE A 56 13.16 0.84 -0.43
C ILE A 56 12.88 2.05 -1.32
N SER A 57 12.71 1.83 -2.62
CA SER A 57 12.28 2.90 -3.55
C SER A 57 10.76 2.93 -3.69
N ASP A 58 10.22 4.10 -4.09
CA ASP A 58 8.81 4.24 -4.44
C ASP A 58 8.41 3.35 -5.63
N SER A 59 9.32 3.16 -6.59
CA SER A 59 9.13 2.25 -7.73
C SER A 59 9.00 0.80 -7.26
N GLN A 60 9.90 0.35 -6.37
CA GLN A 60 9.86 -1.00 -5.82
C GLN A 60 8.54 -1.26 -5.10
N PHE A 61 8.11 -0.33 -4.24
CA PHE A 61 6.82 -0.43 -3.57
C PHE A 61 5.66 -0.54 -4.55
N LYS A 62 5.61 0.31 -5.58
CA LYS A 62 4.55 0.29 -6.59
C LYS A 62 4.47 -1.04 -7.34
N SER A 63 5.61 -1.62 -7.72
CA SER A 63 5.70 -2.99 -8.24
C SER A 63 5.09 -3.98 -7.27
N ASP A 64 5.55 -3.98 -6.01
CA ASP A 64 5.19 -4.98 -5.01
C ASP A 64 3.69 -4.97 -4.66
N VAL A 65 3.06 -3.79 -4.61
CA VAL A 65 1.61 -3.69 -4.37
C VAL A 65 0.77 -3.78 -5.64
N GLY A 66 1.37 -3.78 -6.83
CA GLY A 66 0.64 -3.86 -8.10
C GLY A 66 0.02 -2.54 -8.56
N LEU A 67 0.64 -1.41 -8.21
CA LEU A 67 0.27 -0.05 -8.65
C LEU A 67 0.90 0.35 -9.98
N GLU A 68 1.72 -0.50 -10.60
CA GLU A 68 2.26 -0.25 -11.93
C GLU A 68 1.13 -0.22 -12.98
N ALA A 69 1.27 0.72 -13.92
CA ALA A 69 0.34 0.94 -15.03
C ALA A 69 0.48 -0.18 -16.07
#